data_AF-A0A2A3VGQ4-F1
#
_entry.id   AF-A0A2A3VGQ4-F1
#
_cell.length_a   1.000
_cell.length_b   1.000
_cell.length_c   1.000
_cell.angle_alpha   90.00
_cell.angle_beta   90.00
_cell.angle_gamma   90.00
#
_symmetry.space_group_name_H-M   'P 1'
#
loop_
_entity.id
_entity.type
_entity.pdbx_description
1 polymer ?
#
loop_
_entity_poly.entity_id
_entity_poly.type
_entity_poly.pdbx_seq_one_letter_code
_entity_poly.pdbx_strand_id
1 'polypeptide(L)'
;MRPLLILMLLCAAFGAHQLWQKREAARAAAFDATHFVAVTMPDGMQGNTVYVLTPPNCPSHAAKRAETLIRDLENAGIPVVRGSGFSFNVEEPTPEQIQGIYRASAVFKRGPPTVFVNGLAMSDPSTVQAIAAYRGERGEAVRRATAASEVNLEQLSAP
;
A
#
# COMPACT_ATOMS: atom_id res chain seq x y z
N MET A 1 -8.42 -49.15 -9.53
CA MET A 1 -8.01 -48.12 -10.51
C MET A 1 -8.76 -46.79 -10.36
N ARG A 2 -10.06 -46.79 -10.04
CA ARG A 2 -10.86 -45.56 -9.81
C ARG A 2 -10.36 -44.60 -8.71
N PRO A 3 -9.89 -45.05 -7.52
CA PRO A 3 -9.46 -44.11 -6.47
C PRO A 3 -8.14 -43.39 -6.81
N LEU A 4 -7.26 -44.05 -7.59
CA LEU A 4 -6.01 -43.46 -8.09
C LEU A 4 -6.29 -42.28 -9.03
N LEU A 5 -7.32 -42.43 -9.88
CA LEU A 5 -7.71 -41.40 -10.85
C LEU A 5 -8.31 -40.18 -10.15
N ILE A 6 -9.09 -40.37 -9.09
CA ILE A 6 -9.63 -39.29 -8.25
C ILE A 6 -8.52 -38.54 -7.51
N LEU A 7 -7.53 -39.25 -6.96
CA LEU A 7 -6.38 -38.63 -6.29
C LEU A 7 -5.55 -37.75 -7.25
N MET A 8 -5.28 -38.24 -8.46
CA MET A 8 -4.58 -37.47 -9.51
C MET A 8 -5.34 -36.20 -9.90
N LEU A 9 -6.67 -36.27 -10.00
CA LEU A 9 -7.52 -35.14 -10.35
C LEU A 9 -7.54 -34.08 -9.24
N LEU A 10 -7.55 -34.50 -7.97
CA LEU A 10 -7.41 -33.59 -6.82
C LEU A 10 -6.05 -32.89 -6.79
N CYS A 11 -4.95 -33.64 -7.02
CA CYS A 11 -3.62 -33.04 -7.09
C CYS A 11 -3.49 -32.03 -8.24
N ALA A 12 -4.05 -32.36 -9.41
CA ALA A 12 -4.06 -31.44 -10.56
C ALA A 12 -4.89 -30.19 -10.30
N ALA A 13 -6.08 -30.33 -9.70
CA ALA A 13 -6.93 -29.20 -9.32
C ALA A 13 -6.25 -28.31 -8.26
N PHE A 14 -5.60 -28.91 -7.26
CA PHE A 14 -4.85 -28.18 -6.25
C PHE A 14 -3.65 -27.44 -6.85
N GLY A 15 -2.90 -28.08 -7.75
CA GLY A 15 -1.79 -27.45 -8.47
C GLY A 15 -2.25 -26.29 -9.36
N ALA A 16 -3.37 -26.46 -10.06
CA ALA A 16 -3.97 -25.40 -10.88
C ALA A 16 -4.44 -24.23 -10.01
N HIS A 17 -5.06 -24.50 -8.85
CA HIS A 17 -5.49 -23.47 -7.90
C HIS A 17 -4.30 -22.67 -7.35
N GLN A 18 -3.22 -23.35 -6.94
CA GLN A 18 -1.98 -22.71 -6.49
C GLN A 18 -1.34 -21.85 -7.59
N LEU A 19 -1.31 -22.34 -8.84
CA LEU A 19 -0.79 -21.58 -9.97
C LEU A 19 -1.66 -20.34 -10.26
N TRP A 20 -2.98 -20.47 -10.13
CA TRP A 20 -3.91 -19.37 -10.34
C TRP A 20 -3.72 -18.27 -9.30
N GLN A 21 -3.63 -18.63 -8.02
CA GLN A 21 -3.36 -17.69 -6.92
C GLN A 21 -2.03 -16.94 -7.12
N LYS A 22 -0.97 -17.65 -7.55
CA LYS A 22 0.32 -17.02 -7.89
C LYS A 22 0.22 -16.03 -9.06
N ARG A 23 -0.61 -16.31 -10.06
CA ARG A 23 -0.82 -15.43 -11.22
C ARG A 23 -1.59 -14.17 -10.83
N GLU A 24 -2.57 -14.28 -9.93
CA GLU A 24 -3.28 -13.11 -9.41
C GLU A 24 -2.36 -12.23 -8.56
N ALA A 25 -1.52 -12.83 -7.72
CA ALA A 25 -0.50 -12.10 -6.97
C ALA A 25 0.55 -11.43 -7.86
N ALA A 26 0.87 -12.02 -9.02
CA ALA A 26 1.77 -11.44 -10.02
C ALA A 26 1.10 -10.41 -10.96
N ARG A 27 -0.24 -10.36 -11.01
CA ARG A 27 -1.04 -9.33 -11.72
C ARG A 27 -1.42 -8.13 -10.83
N ALA A 28 -1.75 -8.36 -9.56
CA ALA A 28 -1.28 -7.46 -8.48
C ALA A 28 0.27 -7.40 -8.58
N ALA A 29 1.09 -6.66 -7.87
CA ALA A 29 2.53 -6.52 -8.21
C ALA A 29 2.89 -5.94 -9.62
N ALA A 30 2.19 -6.26 -10.72
CA ALA A 30 2.32 -5.63 -12.03
C ALA A 30 1.67 -4.23 -12.03
N PHE A 31 2.18 -3.35 -11.17
CA PHE A 31 1.89 -1.92 -11.18
C PHE A 31 3.07 -1.19 -11.84
N ASP A 32 2.78 -0.11 -12.57
CA ASP A 32 3.85 0.69 -13.16
C ASP A 32 4.57 1.49 -12.07
N ALA A 33 5.89 1.60 -12.17
CA ALA A 33 6.74 2.26 -11.17
C ALA A 33 6.63 3.80 -11.21
N THR A 34 5.67 4.32 -11.97
CA THR A 34 5.42 5.74 -12.23
C THR A 34 4.34 6.33 -11.32
N HIS A 35 3.54 5.50 -10.64
CA HIS A 35 2.41 5.98 -9.84
C HIS A 35 2.28 5.27 -8.49
N PHE A 36 1.64 5.97 -7.55
CA PHE A 36 1.25 5.43 -6.26
C PHE A 36 0.14 4.39 -6.44
N VAL A 37 0.26 3.27 -5.75
CA VAL A 37 -0.66 2.14 -5.83
C VAL A 37 -1.48 2.04 -4.56
N ALA A 38 -2.78 1.78 -4.68
CA ALA A 38 -3.64 1.49 -3.53
C ALA A 38 -3.24 0.16 -2.86
N VAL A 39 -2.90 0.22 -1.58
CA VAL A 39 -2.44 -0.91 -0.77
C VAL A 39 -3.14 -0.94 0.59
N THR A 40 -3.08 -2.10 1.24
CA THR A 40 -3.43 -2.18 2.66
C THR A 40 -2.30 -1.52 3.46
N MET A 41 -2.65 -0.58 4.34
CA MET A 41 -1.70 0.03 5.27
C MET A 41 -1.23 -1.00 6.30
N PRO A 42 0.09 -1.11 6.57
CA PRO A 42 0.60 -1.94 7.65
C PRO A 42 0.22 -1.41 9.04
N ASP A 43 0.29 -2.27 10.06
CA ASP A 43 -0.13 -1.88 11.41
C ASP A 43 0.80 -0.83 12.02
N GLY A 44 0.23 -0.04 12.92
CA GLY A 44 0.96 1.04 13.60
C GLY A 44 1.22 2.27 12.73
N MET A 45 0.77 2.28 11.47
CA MET A 45 0.83 3.45 10.61
C MET A 45 -0.42 4.31 10.79
N GLN A 46 -0.25 5.50 11.38
CA GLN A 46 -1.29 6.51 11.49
C GLN A 46 -1.61 7.08 10.11
N GLY A 47 -2.89 7.30 9.83
CA GLY A 47 -3.28 8.13 8.69
C GLY A 47 -2.64 9.52 8.78
N ASN A 48 -2.51 10.20 7.64
CA ASN A 48 -1.96 11.55 7.55
C ASN A 48 -0.47 11.71 7.89
N THR A 49 0.31 10.63 7.81
CA THR A 49 1.77 10.64 7.97
C THR A 49 2.41 9.90 6.81
N VAL A 50 3.56 10.40 6.33
CA VAL A 50 4.34 9.73 5.29
C VAL A 50 5.30 8.75 5.95
N TYR A 51 5.18 7.47 5.63
CA TYR A 51 6.06 6.43 6.15
C TYR A 51 7.11 6.09 5.11
N VAL A 52 8.37 6.35 5.42
CA VAL A 52 9.50 6.03 4.55
C VAL A 52 10.17 4.78 5.09
N LEU A 53 10.04 3.66 4.36
CA LEU A 53 10.63 2.39 4.71
C LEU A 53 11.98 2.20 4.02
N THR A 54 13.00 1.97 4.84
CA THR A 54 14.38 1.71 4.40
C THR A 54 14.92 0.47 5.10
N PRO A 55 15.35 -0.57 4.36
CA PRO A 55 15.99 -1.74 4.96
C PRO A 55 17.20 -1.33 5.83
N PRO A 56 17.43 -2.00 6.98
CA PRO A 56 18.49 -1.64 7.93
C PRO A 56 19.91 -1.70 7.34
N ASN A 57 20.13 -2.55 6.33
CA ASN A 57 21.40 -2.66 5.59
C ASN A 57 21.29 -2.04 4.19
N CYS A 58 20.82 -0.80 4.09
CA CYS A 58 20.73 -0.11 2.81
C CYS A 58 22.13 0.28 2.28
N PRO A 59 22.44 0.02 0.99
CA PRO A 59 23.64 0.59 0.38
C PRO A 59 23.59 2.12 0.44
N SER A 60 24.76 2.75 0.65
CA SER A 60 24.88 4.18 1.00
C SER A 60 24.14 5.13 0.05
N HIS A 61 24.01 4.77 -1.23
CA HIS A 61 23.26 5.57 -2.20
C HIS A 61 21.75 5.60 -1.92
N ALA A 62 21.14 4.44 -1.61
CA ALA A 62 19.72 4.37 -1.29
C ALA A 62 19.40 5.04 0.06
N ALA A 63 20.30 4.90 1.04
CA ALA A 63 20.18 5.62 2.31
C ALA A 63 20.22 7.14 2.12
N LYS A 64 21.12 7.66 1.26
CA LYS A 64 21.19 9.09 0.92
C LYS A 64 19.94 9.60 0.21
N ARG A 65 19.37 8.82 -0.73
CA ARG A 65 18.11 9.20 -1.39
C ARG A 65 16.96 9.28 -0.39
N ALA A 66 16.84 8.28 0.48
CA ALA A 66 15.82 8.28 1.53
C ALA A 66 15.96 9.49 2.45
N GLU A 67 17.18 9.81 2.89
CA GLU A 67 17.44 10.95 3.76
C GLU A 67 17.12 12.29 3.08
N THR A 68 17.48 12.43 1.80
CA THR A 68 17.15 13.62 1.00
C THR A 68 15.64 13.77 0.89
N LEU A 69 14.93 12.68 0.59
CA LEU A 69 13.48 12.68 0.49
C LEU A 69 12.80 13.04 1.83
N ILE A 70 13.25 12.45 2.94
CA ILE A 70 12.74 12.76 4.29
C ILE A 70 12.91 14.25 4.58
N ARG A 71 14.13 14.77 4.40
CA ARG A 71 14.43 16.18 4.64
C ARG A 71 13.57 17.12 3.79
N ASP A 72 13.38 16.79 2.52
CA ASP A 72 12.58 17.63 1.62
C ASP A 72 11.08 17.62 2.01
N LEU A 73 10.57 16.49 2.49
CA LEU A 73 9.20 16.37 3.01
C LEU A 73 9.01 17.13 4.32
N GLU A 74 9.98 17.05 5.23
CA GLU A 74 10.00 17.83 6.48
C GLU A 74 10.04 19.34 6.19
N ASN A 75 10.90 19.77 5.25
CA ASN A 75 10.95 21.16 4.78
C ASN A 75 9.62 21.63 4.18
N ALA A 76 8.84 20.71 3.59
CA ALA A 76 7.50 20.99 3.07
C ALA A 76 6.40 20.98 4.16
N GLY A 77 6.77 20.80 5.43
CA GLY A 77 5.86 20.76 6.58
C GLY A 77 5.04 19.47 6.68
N ILE A 78 5.50 18.38 6.04
CA ILE A 78 4.79 17.10 6.04
C ILE A 78 5.37 16.21 7.16
N PRO A 79 4.53 15.62 8.03
CA PRO A 79 5.00 14.69 9.04
C PRO A 79 5.51 13.41 8.38
N VAL A 80 6.75 13.03 8.71
CA VAL A 80 7.42 11.84 8.18
C VAL A 80 7.83 10.93 9.33
N VAL A 81 7.62 9.62 9.15
CA VAL A 81 8.12 8.59 10.05
C VAL A 81 9.01 7.63 9.25
N ARG A 82 10.24 7.46 9.72
CA ARG A 82 11.18 6.50 9.16
C ARG A 82 10.96 5.13 9.79
N GLY A 83 10.82 4.10 8.97
CA GLY A 83 10.70 2.70 9.40
C GLY A 83 11.71 1.79 8.69
N SER A 84 11.98 0.63 9.29
CA SER A 84 12.88 -0.38 8.72
C SER A 84 12.17 -1.60 8.13
N GLY A 85 10.87 -1.72 8.39
CA GLY A 85 10.03 -2.83 7.95
C GLY A 85 8.57 -2.58 8.33
N PHE A 86 7.72 -3.56 8.07
CA PHE A 86 6.28 -3.50 8.36
C PHE A 86 5.72 -4.89 8.65
N SER A 87 4.61 -4.94 9.38
CA SER A 87 3.83 -6.16 9.67
C SER A 87 2.35 -5.91 9.42
N PHE A 88 1.60 -6.97 9.15
CA PHE A 88 0.14 -6.96 9.04
C PHE A 88 -0.44 -7.96 10.03
N ASN A 89 -1.36 -7.53 10.87
CA ASN A 89 -2.05 -8.31 11.87
C ASN A 89 -3.52 -8.32 11.48
N VAL A 90 -3.90 -9.34 10.72
CA VAL A 90 -5.27 -9.51 10.24
C VAL A 90 -5.72 -10.91 10.60
N GLU A 91 -6.73 -11.00 11.46
CA GLU A 91 -7.21 -12.25 12.06
C GLU A 91 -7.96 -13.10 11.01
N GLU A 92 -8.76 -12.45 10.16
CA GLU A 92 -9.43 -13.05 8.99
C GLU A 92 -9.41 -12.06 7.80
N PRO A 93 -8.36 -12.06 6.99
CA PRO A 93 -8.21 -11.06 5.93
C PRO A 93 -9.21 -11.34 4.78
N THR A 94 -9.93 -10.29 4.38
CA THR A 94 -10.77 -10.33 3.16
C THR A 94 -9.91 -10.54 1.91
N PRO A 95 -10.43 -11.13 0.82
CA PRO A 95 -9.68 -11.31 -0.43
C PRO A 95 -9.06 -10.00 -0.94
N GLU A 96 -9.78 -8.88 -0.79
CA GLU A 96 -9.33 -7.54 -1.17
C GLU A 96 -8.15 -7.07 -0.30
N GLN A 97 -8.19 -7.32 1.01
CA GLN A 97 -7.09 -7.02 1.94
C GLN A 97 -5.86 -7.88 1.65
N ILE A 98 -6.06 -9.17 1.36
CA ILE A 98 -4.99 -10.09 0.97
C ILE A 98 -4.29 -9.54 -0.27
N GLN A 99 -5.05 -9.13 -1.29
CA GLN A 99 -4.47 -8.51 -2.47
C GLN A 99 -3.74 -7.21 -2.11
N GLY A 100 -4.32 -6.33 -1.30
CA GLY A 100 -3.67 -5.10 -0.85
C GLY A 100 -2.34 -5.32 -0.11
N ILE A 101 -2.25 -6.38 0.70
CA ILE A 101 -1.01 -6.83 1.37
C ILE A 101 0.02 -7.32 0.35
N TYR A 102 -0.40 -8.11 -0.64
CA TYR A 102 0.49 -8.52 -1.73
C TYR A 102 1.00 -7.33 -2.54
N ARG A 103 0.16 -6.32 -2.79
CA ARG A 103 0.56 -5.07 -3.45
C ARG A 103 1.61 -4.32 -2.63
N ALA A 104 1.37 -4.11 -1.33
CA ALA A 104 2.33 -3.48 -0.42
C ALA A 104 3.69 -4.20 -0.41
N SER A 105 3.64 -5.52 -0.31
CA SER A 105 4.83 -6.38 -0.33
C SER A 105 5.59 -6.29 -1.65
N ALA A 106 4.86 -6.21 -2.77
CA ALA A 106 5.46 -6.08 -4.09
C ALA A 106 6.14 -4.73 -4.27
N VAL A 107 5.51 -3.63 -3.85
CA VAL A 107 6.12 -2.29 -3.90
C VAL A 107 7.42 -2.28 -3.08
N PHE A 108 7.40 -2.80 -1.86
CA PHE A 108 8.58 -2.84 -1.01
C PHE A 108 9.74 -3.65 -1.61
N LYS A 109 9.45 -4.78 -2.28
CA LYS A 109 10.46 -5.63 -2.91
C LYS A 109 11.19 -4.98 -4.09
N ARG A 110 10.63 -3.94 -4.71
CA ARG A 110 11.25 -3.29 -5.88
C ARG A 110 12.46 -2.44 -5.52
N GLY A 111 12.50 -1.91 -4.31
CA GLY A 111 13.67 -1.24 -3.80
C GLY A 111 13.37 -0.06 -2.88
N PRO A 112 14.36 0.31 -2.06
CA PRO A 112 14.29 1.49 -1.21
C PRO A 112 14.63 2.78 -1.98
N PRO A 113 14.14 3.95 -1.52
CA PRO A 113 13.17 4.13 -0.42
C PRO A 113 11.75 3.74 -0.86
N THR A 114 10.99 3.07 0.01
CA THR A 114 9.56 2.84 -0.22
C THR A 114 8.74 3.80 0.62
N VAL A 115 7.76 4.46 0.03
CA VAL A 115 6.90 5.43 0.73
C VAL A 115 5.48 4.91 0.81
N PHE A 116 4.91 4.95 2.01
CA PHE A 116 3.51 4.68 2.28
C PHE A 116 2.81 5.96 2.78
N VAL A 117 1.65 6.27 2.23
CA VAL A 117 0.86 7.45 2.62
C VAL A 117 -0.63 7.17 2.37
N ASN A 118 -1.48 7.29 3.39
CA ASN A 118 -2.94 7.17 3.29
C ASN A 118 -3.48 5.98 2.45
N GLY A 119 -2.92 4.77 2.60
CA GLY A 119 -3.33 3.60 1.80
C GLY A 119 -2.72 3.56 0.40
N LEU A 120 -1.74 4.41 0.10
CA LEU A 120 -0.96 4.40 -1.12
C LEU A 120 0.48 3.99 -0.85
N ALA A 121 1.10 3.27 -1.77
CA ALA A 121 2.51 2.94 -1.70
C ALA A 121 3.21 3.13 -3.05
N MET A 122 4.47 3.59 -2.99
CA MET A 122 5.35 3.72 -4.14
C MET A 122 6.79 3.39 -3.77
N SER A 123 7.51 2.74 -4.68
CA SER A 123 8.95 2.47 -4.55
C SER A 123 9.71 3.56 -5.30
N ASP A 124 10.72 4.12 -4.64
CA ASP A 124 11.58 5.19 -5.13
C ASP A 124 10.85 6.42 -5.70
N PRO A 125 9.85 6.99 -4.99
CA PRO A 125 9.17 8.18 -5.48
C PRO A 125 10.09 9.41 -5.45
N SER A 126 9.83 10.36 -6.35
CA SER A 126 10.38 11.71 -6.22
C SER A 126 9.67 12.49 -5.11
N THR A 127 10.34 13.51 -4.56
CA THR A 127 9.77 14.44 -3.56
C THR A 127 8.42 15.00 -4.01
N VAL A 128 8.31 15.43 -5.27
CA VAL A 128 7.07 16.02 -5.82
C VAL A 128 5.93 15.01 -5.81
N GLN A 129 6.20 13.75 -6.18
CA GLN A 129 5.19 12.70 -6.20
C GLN A 129 4.71 12.35 -4.79
N ALA A 130 5.63 12.25 -3.82
CA ALA A 130 5.28 11.98 -2.42
C ALA A 130 4.43 13.11 -1.81
N ILE A 131 4.77 14.37 -2.10
CA ILE A 131 3.99 15.54 -1.68
C ILE A 131 2.59 15.51 -2.33
N ALA A 132 2.51 15.20 -3.63
CA ALA A 132 1.25 15.15 -4.35
C ALA A 132 0.34 14.04 -3.80
N ALA A 133 0.88 12.86 -3.49
CA ALA A 133 0.12 11.77 -2.88
C ALA A 133 -0.40 12.15 -1.48
N TYR A 134 0.45 12.79 -0.65
CA TYR A 134 0.04 13.27 0.67
C TYR A 134 -1.08 14.31 0.61
N ARG A 135 -0.94 15.31 -0.27
CA ARG A 135 -1.87 16.44 -0.39
C ARG A 135 -3.15 16.07 -1.17
N GLY A 136 -3.05 15.22 -2.17
CA GLY A 136 -4.19 14.76 -2.99
C GLY A 136 -5.23 14.01 -2.16
N GLU A 137 -4.78 13.06 -1.31
CA GLU A 137 -5.66 12.34 -0.38
C GLU A 137 -6.20 13.23 0.73
N ARG A 138 -5.41 14.17 1.25
CA ARG A 138 -5.93 15.18 2.20
C ARG A 138 -7.04 16.02 1.57
N GLY A 139 -6.90 16.39 0.30
CA GLY A 139 -7.93 17.10 -0.46
C GLY A 139 -9.18 16.26 -0.70
N GLU A 140 -9.05 14.96 -0.95
CA GLU A 140 -10.16 14.01 -1.09
C GLU A 140 -10.88 13.78 0.24
N ALA A 141 -10.13 13.59 1.34
CA ALA A 141 -10.66 13.37 2.68
C ALA A 141 -11.37 14.63 3.23
N VAL A 142 -10.80 15.82 3.01
CA VAL A 142 -11.47 17.08 3.36
C VAL A 142 -12.73 17.28 2.53
N ARG A 143 -12.70 17.03 1.21
CA ARG A 143 -13.90 17.09 0.36
C ARG A 143 -14.98 16.10 0.82
N ARG A 144 -14.61 14.88 1.20
CA ARG A 144 -15.54 13.87 1.74
C ARG A 144 -16.09 14.27 3.12
N ALA A 145 -15.29 14.85 4.00
CA ALA A 145 -15.73 15.34 5.30
C ALA A 145 -16.66 16.56 5.19
N THR A 146 -16.39 17.45 4.24
CA THR A 146 -17.26 18.59 3.92
C THR A 146 -18.59 18.10 3.32
N ALA A 147 -18.55 17.19 2.33
CA ALA A 147 -19.75 16.62 1.74
C ALA A 147 -20.61 15.83 2.75
N ALA A 148 -19.98 15.11 3.69
CA ALA A 148 -20.68 14.42 4.76
C ALA A 148 -21.32 15.40 5.78
N SER A 149 -20.75 16.59 5.96
CA SER A 149 -21.36 17.64 6.81
C SER A 149 -22.52 18.36 6.11
N GLU A 150 -22.48 18.52 4.78
CA GLU A 150 -23.59 19.10 4.01
C GLU A 150 -24.82 18.17 3.97
N VAL A 151 -24.62 16.85 3.82
CA VAL A 151 -25.72 15.87 3.89
C VAL A 151 -26.43 15.89 5.26
N ASN A 152 -25.70 16.16 6.34
CA ASN A 152 -26.28 16.23 7.68
C ASN A 152 -27.09 17.52 7.92
N LEU A 153 -26.85 18.58 7.14
CA LEU A 153 -27.62 19.84 7.24
C LEU A 153 -28.92 19.77 6.43
N GLU A 154 -28.95 19.02 5.33
CA GLU A 154 -30.18 18.76 4.55
C GLU A 154 -31.16 17.83 5.29
N GLN A 155 -30.69 16.89 6.11
CA GLN A 155 -31.57 16.03 6.91
C GLN A 155 -32.20 16.72 8.13
N LEU A 156 -31.70 17.88 8.55
CA LEU A 156 -32.24 18.66 9.67
C LEU A 156 -33.22 19.77 9.21
N SER A 157 -33.46 19.92 7.91
CA SER A 157 -34.35 20.95 7.33
C SER A 157 -35.53 20.38 6.53
N ALA A 158 -35.87 19.10 6.71
CA ALA A 158 -37.17 18.59 6.25
C ALA A 158 -38.26 19.00 7.27
N PRO A 159 -39.33 19.71 6.84
CA PRO A 159 -40.39 20.18 7.72
C PRO A 159 -41.26 19.06 8.30
#